data_AF-A0A447PEY9-F1
#
_entry.id   AF-A0A447PEY9-F1
#
_cell.length_a   1.000
_cell.length_b   1.000
_cell.length_c   1.000
_cell.angle_alpha   90.00
_cell.angle_beta   90.00
_cell.angle_gamma   90.00
#
_symmetry.space_group_name_H-M   'P 1'
#
loop_
_entity.id
_entity.type
_entity.pdbx_description
1 polymer ?
#
loop_
_entity_poly.entity_id
_entity_poly.type
_entity_poly.pdbx_seq_one_letter_code
_entity_poly.pdbx_strand_id
1 'polypeptide(L)' 'MRLFPSAALMENKDRLLMELSQPTWSKNAVGKILVDKQPDGTKSPNLADSVMIAYAPMEMPVVISDDFMEWI' A
#
# COMPACT_ATOMS: atom_id res chain seq x y z
N MET A 1 29.13 -8.25 -0.58
CA MET A 1 28.24 -7.84 0.53
C MET A 1 27.68 -6.47 0.19
N ARG A 2 26.42 -6.35 -0.24
CA ARG A 2 25.81 -5.03 -0.49
C ARG A 2 25.60 -4.38 0.87
N LEU A 3 26.30 -3.27 1.11
CA LEU A 3 26.02 -2.40 2.25
C LEU A 3 24.64 -1.79 2.00
N PHE A 4 23.62 -2.33 2.66
CA PHE A 4 22.33 -1.65 2.72
C PHE A 4 22.57 -0.30 3.40
N PRO A 5 22.16 0.83 2.79
CA PRO A 5 22.31 2.12 3.43
C PRO A 5 21.60 2.05 4.79
N SER A 6 22.29 2.48 5.84
CA SER A 6 21.71 2.53 7.18
C SER A 6 20.41 3.33 7.14
N ALA A 7 19.45 3.01 8.01
CA ALA A 7 18.15 3.69 8.07
C ALA A 7 18.25 5.21 8.34
N ALA A 8 19.46 5.75 8.58
CA ALA A 8 19.72 7.19 8.69
C ALA A 8 19.90 7.89 7.32
N LEU A 9 20.09 7.17 6.21
CA LEU A 9 20.32 7.76 4.88
C LEU A 9 19.07 7.81 3.98
N MET A 10 17.90 7.40 4.47
CA MET A 10 16.68 7.42 3.68
C MET A 10 16.06 8.83 3.67
N GLU A 11 16.19 9.53 2.54
CA GLU A 11 15.79 10.93 2.30
C GLU A 11 14.37 11.29 2.79
N ASN A 12 13.44 10.33 2.81
CA ASN A 12 12.04 10.57 3.16
C ASN A 12 11.56 9.84 4.44
N LYS A 13 12.47 9.31 5.26
CA LYS A 13 12.10 8.46 6.40
C LYS A 13 11.15 9.15 7.38
N ASP A 14 11.48 10.36 7.84
CA ASP A 14 10.68 11.02 8.88
C ASP A 14 9.30 11.43 8.34
N ARG A 15 9.26 11.87 7.08
CA ARG A 15 8.01 12.17 6.40
C ARG A 15 7.15 10.93 6.22
N LEU A 16 7.75 9.81 5.82
CA LEU A 16 7.04 8.53 5.73
C LEU A 16 6.50 8.09 7.10
N LEU A 17 7.28 8.23 8.17
CA LEU A 17 6.81 7.92 9.53
C LEU A 17 5.62 8.80 9.96
N MET A 18 5.66 10.10 9.64
CA MET A 18 4.53 11.00 9.90
C MET A 18 3.29 10.68 9.04
N GLU A 19 3.48 10.24 7.80
CA GLU A 19 2.35 9.85 6.94
C GLU A 19 1.75 8.51 7.40
N LEU A 20 2.58 7.55 7.84
CA LEU A 20 2.14 6.25 8.37
C LEU A 20 1.45 6.34 9.75
N SER A 21 1.63 7.43 10.50
CA SER A 21 0.97 7.62 11.79
C SER A 21 -0.42 8.26 11.72
N GLN A 22 -0.82 8.75 10.55
CA GLN A 22 -2.11 9.43 10.33
C GLN A 22 -3.34 8.51 10.23
N PRO A 23 -3.26 7.31 9.61
CA PRO A 23 -4.45 6.50 9.39
C PRO A 23 -5.17 6.16 10.68
N THR A 24 -6.48 6.41 10.71
CA THR A 24 -7.37 5.97 11.78
C THR A 24 -8.31 4.87 11.27
N TRP A 25 -8.98 4.16 12.17
CA TRP A 25 -9.89 3.11 11.78
C TRP A 25 -11.15 3.08 12.64
N SER A 26 -12.22 2.57 12.04
CA SER A 26 -13.48 2.28 12.72
C SER A 26 -14.05 0.96 12.22
N LYS A 27 -15.02 0.40 12.94
CA LYS A 27 -15.77 -0.79 12.51
C LYS A 27 -17.18 -0.37 12.12
N ASN A 28 -17.64 -0.76 10.93
CA ASN A 28 -19.00 -0.46 10.49
C ASN A 28 -20.02 -1.45 11.09
N ALA A 29 -21.32 -1.20 10.86
CA ALA A 29 -22.40 -2.02 11.41
C ALA A 29 -22.37 -3.51 10.96
N VAL A 30 -21.78 -3.80 9.79
CA VAL A 30 -21.62 -5.17 9.27
C VAL A 30 -20.27 -5.79 9.66
N GLY A 31 -19.51 -5.11 10.51
CA GLY A 31 -18.29 -5.60 11.11
C GLY A 31 -17.02 -5.46 10.28
N LYS A 32 -17.06 -4.75 9.14
CA LYS A 32 -15.87 -4.44 8.33
C LYS A 32 -15.05 -3.32 8.98
N ILE A 33 -13.73 -3.37 8.82
CA ILE A 33 -12.83 -2.29 9.18
C ILE A 33 -12.86 -1.25 8.07
N LEU A 34 -13.13 0.01 8.44
CA LEU A 34 -13.00 1.18 7.58
C LEU A 34 -11.74 1.93 8.02
N VAL A 35 -10.81 2.11 7.09
CA VAL A 35 -9.58 2.88 7.33
C VAL A 35 -9.77 4.27 6.74
N ASP A 36 -9.69 5.30 7.57
CA ASP A 36 -9.60 6.69 7.13
C ASP A 36 -8.12 7.06 7.01
N LYS A 37 -7.66 7.15 5.76
CA LYS A 37 -6.25 7.37 5.42
C LYS A 37 -5.83 8.83 5.57
N GLN A 38 -6.78 9.77 5.48
CA GLN A 38 -6.50 11.19 5.54
C GLN A 38 -7.60 11.88 6.37
N PRO A 39 -7.50 11.81 7.71
CA PRO A 39 -8.41 12.52 8.59
C PRO A 39 -8.40 14.03 8.34
N ASP A 40 -9.47 14.72 8.73
CA ASP A 40 -9.61 16.16 8.52
C ASP A 40 -8.38 16.96 9.01
N GLY A 41 -7.93 17.90 8.19
CA GLY A 41 -6.77 18.75 8.48
C GLY A 41 -5.41 18.11 8.19
N THR A 42 -5.36 16.84 7.74
CA THR A 42 -4.11 16.20 7.33
C THR A 42 -3.85 16.35 5.81
N LYS A 43 -2.58 16.29 5.42
CA LYS A 43 -2.16 16.32 4.00
C LYS A 43 -2.25 14.91 3.41
N SER A 44 -2.38 14.81 2.08
CA SER A 44 -2.38 13.51 1.37
C SER A 44 -1.13 12.66 1.69
N PRO A 45 -1.30 11.41 2.17
CA PRO A 45 -0.20 10.57 2.66
C PRO A 45 0.44 9.71 1.54
N ASN A 46 0.96 10.37 0.49
CA ASN A 46 1.39 9.68 -0.74
C ASN A 46 2.54 8.67 -0.56
N LEU A 47 3.47 8.90 0.38
CA LEU A 47 4.55 7.95 0.68
C LEU A 47 4.00 6.72 1.41
N ALA A 48 3.08 6.91 2.35
CA ALA A 48 2.40 5.79 3.02
C ALA A 48 1.54 4.99 2.03
N ASP A 49 0.80 5.65 1.13
CA ASP A 49 0.03 5.00 0.07
C ASP A 49 0.93 4.16 -0.86
N SER A 50 2.10 4.69 -1.23
CA SER A 50 3.08 3.96 -2.05
C SER A 50 3.57 2.68 -1.36
N VAL A 51 3.82 2.75 -0.05
CA VAL A 51 4.17 1.58 0.76
C VAL A 51 3.00 0.58 0.77
N MET A 52 1.77 1.04 1.05
CA MET A 52 0.61 0.14 1.10
C MET A 52 0.38 -0.59 -0.23
N ILE A 53 0.56 0.09 -1.37
CA ILE A 53 0.47 -0.53 -2.71
C ILE A 53 1.58 -1.56 -2.90
N ALA A 54 2.82 -1.25 -2.53
CA ALA A 54 3.95 -2.18 -2.66
C ALA A 54 3.79 -3.46 -1.84
N TYR A 55 3.04 -3.40 -0.73
CA TYR A 55 2.75 -4.54 0.15
C TYR A 55 1.37 -5.16 -0.08
N ALA A 56 0.60 -4.70 -1.08
CA ALA A 56 -0.67 -5.30 -1.47
C ALA A 56 -0.42 -6.39 -2.53
N PRO A 57 -0.47 -7.69 -2.16
CA PRO A 57 -0.31 -8.76 -3.14
C PRO A 57 -1.43 -8.65 -4.19
N MET A 58 -1.05 -8.62 -5.47
CA MET A 58 -2.00 -8.70 -6.56
C MET A 58 -2.01 -10.14 -7.09
N GLU A 59 -3.20 -10.71 -7.20
CA GLU A 59 -3.37 -11.92 -8.00
C GLU A 59 -3.12 -11.56 -9.46
N MET A 60 -2.25 -12.33 -10.12
CA MET A 60 -2.10 -12.20 -11.55
C MET A 60 -3.39 -12.67 -12.21
N PRO A 61 -3.91 -11.95 -13.22
CA PRO A 61 -5.06 -12.44 -13.97
C PRO A 61 -4.71 -13.80 -14.57
N VAL A 62 -5.70 -14.70 -14.57
CA VAL A 62 -5.57 -15.97 -15.30
C VAL A 62 -5.38 -15.63 -16.77
N VAL A 63 -4.17 -15.84 -17.28
CA VAL A 63 -3.87 -15.71 -18.70
C VAL A 63 -4.34 -17.00 -19.36
N ILE A 64 -5.42 -16.90 -20.13
CA ILE A 64 -5.84 -17.97 -21.04
C ILE A 64 -5.01 -17.78 -22.31
N SER A 65 -4.20 -18.77 -22.68
CA SER A 65 -3.40 -18.72 -23.90
C SER A 65 -4.29 -18.79 -25.14
N ASP A 66 -3.91 -18.10 -26.21
CA ASP A 66 -4.62 -18.16 -27.48
C ASP A 66 -4.72 -19.61 -28.00
N ASP A 67 -3.66 -20.41 -27.83
CA ASP A 67 -3.61 -21.84 -28.13
C ASP A 67 -4.72 -22.66 -27.45
N PHE A 68 -5.20 -22.24 -26.26
CA PHE A 68 -6.30 -22.90 -25.57
C PHE A 68 -7.66 -22.52 -26.16
N MET A 69 -7.79 -21.28 -26.66
CA MET A 69 -9.01 -20.78 -27.29
C MET A 69 -9.22 -21.35 -28.69
N GLU A 70 -8.14 -21.72 -29.39
CA GLU A 70 -8.21 -22.39 -30.69
C GLU A 70 -8.65 -23.87 -30.58
N TRP A 71 -8.62 -24.46 -29.38
CA TRP A 71 -8.93 -25.87 -29.17
C TRP A 71 -10.41 -26.15 -28.83
N ILE A 72 -11.20 -25.10 -28.52
CA ILE A 72 -12.65 -25.19 -28.23
C ILE A 72 -13.48 -24.73 -29.42
#